data_AF-A0A7W9MIV4-F1
#
_entry.id   AF-A0A7W9MIV4-F1
#
_cell.length_a   1.000
_cell.length_b   1.000
_cell.length_c   1.000
_cell.angle_alpha   90.00
_cell.angle_beta   90.00
_cell.angle_gamma   90.00
#
_symmetry.space_group_name_H-M   'P 1'
#
loop_
_entity.id
_entity.type
_entity.pdbx_description
1 polymer ?
#
loop_
_entity_poly.entity_id
_entity_poly.type
_entity_poly.pdbx_seq_one_letter_code
_entity_poly.pdbx_strand_id
1 'polypeptide(L)' 'MSVEDELRQVEEDIERLRAEVSELRSQVGELGPGDAVDRSLLINQADDQETLLGELEARRERLLQRLEP' A
#
# COMPACT_ATOMS: atom_id res chain seq x y z
N MET A 1 15.07 1.20 -18.60
CA MET A 1 14.70 0.27 -17.52
C MET A 1 14.27 -1.03 -18.14
N SER A 2 14.78 -2.16 -17.63
CA SER A 2 14.28 -3.48 -18.02
C SER A 2 12.97 -3.80 -17.27
N VAL A 3 12.30 -4.91 -17.64
CA VAL A 3 11.10 -5.38 -16.94
C VAL A 3 11.46 -5.82 -15.52
N GLU A 4 12.64 -6.39 -15.31
CA GLU A 4 13.17 -6.75 -13.99
C GLU A 4 13.45 -5.54 -13.10
N ASP A 5 13.99 -4.45 -13.67
CA ASP A 5 14.18 -3.19 -12.93
C ASP A 5 12.84 -2.58 -12.51
N GLU A 6 11.86 -2.59 -13.41
CA GLU A 6 10.50 -2.10 -13.14
C GLU A 6 9.81 -2.95 -12.06
N LEU A 7 9.96 -4.27 -12.14
CA LEU A 7 9.42 -5.21 -11.15
C LEU A 7 10.02 -4.94 -9.77
N ARG A 8 11.35 -4.78 -9.68
CA ARG A 8 12.02 -4.49 -8.40
C ARG A 8 11.51 -3.18 -7.79
N GLN A 9 11.37 -2.12 -8.58
CA GLN A 9 10.84 -0.85 -8.09
C GLN A 9 9.40 -1.00 -7.56
N VAL A 10 8.55 -1.71 -8.30
CA VAL A 10 7.15 -1.94 -7.87
C VAL A 10 7.10 -2.76 -6.58
N GLU A 11 7.97 -3.76 -6.42
CA GLU A 11 8.06 -4.54 -5.19
C GLU A 11 8.53 -3.70 -3.99
N GLU A 12 9.53 -2.83 -4.17
CA GLU A 12 9.98 -1.90 -3.14
C GLU A 12 8.87 -0.89 -2.74
N ASP A 13 8.11 -0.40 -3.72
CA ASP A 13 6.99 0.51 -3.48
C ASP A 13 5.85 -0.19 -2.72
N ILE A 14 5.54 -1.45 -3.07
CA ILE A 14 4.56 -2.30 -2.37
C ILE A 14 4.96 -2.51 -0.90
N GLU A 15 6.22 -2.86 -0.65
CA GLU A 15 6.71 -3.09 0.71
C GLU A 15 6.61 -1.83 1.58
N ARG A 16 7.00 -0.68 1.01
CA ARG A 16 6.89 0.60 1.69
C ARG A 16 5.45 0.97 2.02
N LEU A 17 4.57 0.85 1.03
CA LEU A 17 3.16 1.22 1.20
C LEU A 17 2.45 0.30 2.21
N ARG A 18 2.80 -1.00 2.25
CA ARG A 18 2.31 -1.91 3.29
C ARG A 18 2.74 -1.49 4.69
N ALA A 19 3.98 -1.03 4.85
CA ALA A 19 4.46 -0.52 6.13
C ALA A 19 3.69 0.75 6.55
N GLU A 20 3.44 1.66 5.61
CA GLU A 20 2.65 2.88 5.85
C GLU A 20 1.19 2.57 6.25
N VAL A 21 0.52 1.65 5.55
CA VAL A 21 -0.85 1.20 5.89
C VAL A 21 -0.87 0.59 7.29
N SER A 22 0.10 -0.28 7.61
CA SER A 22 0.18 -0.91 8.93
C SER A 22 0.35 0.12 10.04
N GLU A 23 1.15 1.15 9.80
CA GLU A 23 1.37 2.26 10.73
C GLU A 23 0.09 3.08 10.93
N LEU A 24 -0.61 3.45 9.85
CA LEU A 24 -1.90 4.16 9.94
C LEU A 24 -2.95 3.36 10.71
N ARG A 25 -3.05 2.04 10.45
CA ARG A 25 -3.98 1.15 11.17
C ARG A 25 -3.61 1.02 12.65
N SER A 26 -2.32 1.04 13.00
CA SER A 26 -1.87 1.07 14.41
C SER A 26 -2.32 2.37 15.09
N GLN A 27 -2.11 3.52 14.46
CA GLN A 27 -2.52 4.83 14.98
C GLN A 27 -4.04 4.90 15.21
N VAL A 28 -4.85 4.33 14.30
CA VAL A 28 -6.30 4.18 14.50
C VAL A 28 -6.63 3.38 15.77
N GLY A 29 -5.85 2.34 16.10
CA GLY A 29 -6.01 1.55 17.31
C GLY A 29 -5.69 2.31 18.60
N GLU A 30 -4.77 3.28 18.53
CA GLU A 30 -4.31 4.07 19.68
C GLU A 30 -5.23 5.26 20.02
N LEU A 31 -6.05 5.72 19.06
CA LEU A 31 -6.96 6.85 19.28
C LEU A 31 -8.03 6.58 20.33
N GLY A 32 -8.28 7.58 21.18
CA GLY A 32 -9.27 7.50 22.24
C GLY A 32 -10.71 7.68 21.73
N PRO A 33 -11.72 7.49 22.61
CA PRO A 33 -13.13 7.68 22.26
C PRO A 33 -13.51 9.13 21.94
N GLY A 34 -12.65 10.11 22.24
CA GLY A 34 -12.85 11.54 21.90
C GLY A 34 -12.43 11.92 20.48
N ASP A 35 -11.69 11.06 19.78
CA ASP A 35 -10.96 11.41 18.56
C ASP A 35 -11.67 10.90 17.30
N ALA A 36 -13.00 10.92 17.28
CA ALA A 36 -13.80 10.30 16.22
C ALA A 36 -13.49 10.87 14.82
N VAL A 37 -13.21 12.17 14.72
CA VAL A 37 -12.85 12.84 13.46
C VAL A 37 -11.47 12.39 12.98
N ASP A 38 -10.47 12.41 13.87
CA ASP A 38 -9.11 11.98 13.54
C ASP A 38 -9.07 10.49 13.18
N ARG A 39 -9.87 9.67 13.87
CA ARG A 39 -10.05 8.25 13.56
C ARG A 39 -10.60 8.05 12.15
N SER A 40 -11.65 8.77 11.78
CA SER A 40 -12.21 8.69 10.43
C SER A 40 -11.21 9.15 9.36
N LEU A 41 -10.41 10.18 9.64
CA LEU A 41 -9.38 10.64 8.72
C LEU A 41 -8.31 9.57 8.47
N LEU A 42 -7.77 8.96 9.54
CA LEU A 42 -6.75 7.92 9.42
C LEU A 42 -7.28 6.65 8.73
N ILE A 43 -8.53 6.28 8.98
CA ILE A 43 -9.18 5.16 8.27
C ILE A 43 -9.25 5.44 6.77
N ASN A 44 -9.75 6.62 6.37
CA ASN A 44 -9.83 6.97 4.96
C ASN A 44 -8.45 6.99 4.30
N GLN A 45 -7.42 7.51 4.99
CA GLN A 45 -6.05 7.49 4.50
C GLN A 45 -5.52 6.06 4.31
N ALA A 46 -5.80 5.15 5.24
CA ALA A 46 -5.41 3.75 5.11
C ALA A 46 -6.14 3.07 3.93
N ASP A 47 -7.44 3.33 3.76
CA ASP A 47 -8.25 2.78 2.67
C ASP A 47 -7.77 3.27 1.28
N ASP A 48 -7.38 4.55 1.18
CA ASP A 48 -6.79 5.13 -0.04
C ASP A 48 -5.46 4.46 -0.38
N GLN A 49 -4.59 4.23 0.63
CA GLN A 49 -3.31 3.55 0.44
C GLN A 49 -3.49 2.06 0.07
N GLU A 50 -4.48 1.37 0.65
CA GLU A 50 -4.81 -0.01 0.29
C GLU A 50 -5.32 -0.12 -1.16
N THR A 51 -6.03 0.89 -1.65
CA THR A 51 -6.44 0.97 -3.06
C THR A 51 -5.23 1.06 -3.98
N LEU A 52 -4.29 1.97 -3.69
CA LEU A 52 -3.04 2.10 -4.46
C LEU A 52 -2.20 0.82 -4.40
N LEU A 53 -2.17 0.15 -3.24
CA LEU A 53 -1.47 -1.11 -3.06
C LEU A 53 -2.01 -2.18 -4.02
N GLY A 54 -3.33 -2.29 -4.15
CA GLY A 54 -3.96 -3.21 -5.11
C GLY A 54 -3.59 -2.92 -6.56
N GLU A 55 -3.48 -1.65 -6.94
CA GLU A 55 -3.04 -1.26 -8.29
C GLU A 55 -1.58 -1.66 -8.57
N LEU A 56 -0.71 -1.47 -7.57
CA LEU A 56 0.70 -1.88 -7.66
C LEU A 56 0.85 -3.40 -7.72
N GLU A 57 0.07 -4.14 -6.94
CA GLU A 57 0.05 -5.61 -6.99
C GLU A 57 -0.42 -6.13 -8.35
N ALA A 58 -1.46 -5.53 -8.94
CA ALA A 58 -1.92 -5.85 -10.28
C ALA A 58 -0.88 -5.48 -11.37
N ARG A 59 -0.08 -4.43 -11.14
CA ARG A 59 1.05 -4.10 -12.03
C ARG A 59 2.18 -5.12 -11.88
N ARG A 60 2.52 -5.51 -10.65
CA ARG A 60 3.51 -6.55 -10.36
C ARG A 60 3.17 -7.85 -11.06
N GLU A 61 1.91 -8.29 -10.99
CA GLU A 61 1.46 -9.51 -11.66
C GLU A 61 1.61 -9.43 -13.18
N ARG A 62 1.24 -8.31 -13.80
CA ARG A 62 1.46 -8.07 -15.23
C ARG A 62 2.93 -8.07 -15.64
N LEU A 63 3.82 -7.57 -14.78
CA LEU A 63 5.27 -7.59 -15.02
C LEU A 63 5.82 -9.01 -14.93
N LEU A 64 5.37 -9.81 -13.95
CA LEU A 64 5.74 -11.21 -13.83
C LEU A 64 5.31 -12.01 -15.07
N GLN A 65 4.07 -11.83 -15.55
CA GLN A 65 3.58 -12.48 -16.78
C GLN A 65 4.43 -12.14 -18.02
N ARG A 66 5.08 -10.97 -18.06
CA ARG A 66 5.97 -10.57 -19.16
C ARG A 66 7.36 -11.21 -19.08
N LEU A 67 7.74 -11.71 -17.91
CA LEU A 67 9.00 -12.42 -17.66
C LEU A 67 8.84 -13.94 -17.79
N GLU A 68 7.60 -14.45 -17.78
CA GLU A 68 7.30 -15.85 -18.08
C GLU A 68 7.59 -16.15 -19.58
N PRO A 69 8.35 -17.22 -19.90
CA PRO A 69 8.79 -17.55 -21.26
C PRO A 69 7.71 -18.20 -22.14
#